data_AF-A0A316KU82-F1
#
_entry.id   AF-A0A316KU82-F1
#
_cell.length_a   1.000
_cell.length_b   1.000
_cell.length_c   1.000
_cell.angle_alpha   90.00
_cell.angle_beta   90.00
_cell.angle_gamma   90.00
#
_symmetry.space_group_name_H-M   'P 1'
#
loop_
_entity.id
_entity.type
_entity.pdbx_description
1 polymer ?
#
loop_
_entity_poly.entity_id
_entity_poly.type
_entity_poly.pdbx_seq_one_letter_code
_entity_poly.pdbx_strand_id
1 'polypeptide(L)'
;MKKVLATALLVALPATAFAETQLERLESISERLNDAMFSAMIRMVAKEGGNPEPLRAAMPDGTWDDAYRDAGACILDRYTDASSASAVDTMLDEMEAFIPRLDEIDLAAMGEGPSFLPEGVSEDYSMTVNSECGLTDIMMERMSESGFMATMMQSMSGK
;
A
#
# COMPACT_ATOMS: atom_id res chain seq x y z
N MET A 1 68.58 8.75 0.59
CA MET A 1 67.60 7.68 0.31
C MET A 1 66.26 8.11 0.90
N LYS A 2 65.23 8.24 0.05
CA LYS A 2 63.87 8.67 0.41
C LYS A 2 63.18 7.58 1.24
N LYS A 3 62.69 7.91 2.43
CA LYS A 3 61.68 7.09 3.12
C LYS A 3 60.37 7.86 3.08
N VAL A 4 59.50 7.42 2.17
CA VAL A 4 58.15 7.93 1.98
C VAL A 4 57.29 7.35 3.11
N LEU A 5 56.75 8.22 3.97
CA LEU A 5 55.66 7.86 4.88
C LEU A 5 54.37 7.76 4.07
N ALA A 6 53.83 6.56 3.94
CA ALA A 6 52.50 6.34 3.39
C ALA A 6 51.48 6.36 4.54
N THR A 7 50.85 7.51 4.77
CA THR A 7 49.66 7.63 5.62
C THR A 7 48.48 7.09 4.82
N ALA A 8 48.06 5.87 5.11
CA ALA A 8 46.82 5.30 4.58
C ALA A 8 45.63 5.99 5.26
N LEU A 9 45.08 7.01 4.60
CA LEU A 9 43.83 7.64 4.97
C LEU A 9 42.70 6.65 4.60
N LEU A 10 42.23 5.85 5.56
CA LEU A 10 40.97 5.13 5.40
C LEU A 10 39.85 6.18 5.38
N VAL A 11 39.42 6.55 4.17
CA VAL A 11 38.18 7.28 3.93
C VAL A 11 37.04 6.30 4.22
N ALA A 12 36.50 6.35 5.44
CA ALA A 12 35.18 5.80 5.73
C ALA A 12 34.18 6.66 4.95
N LEU A 13 33.82 6.21 3.75
CA LEU A 13 32.70 6.78 3.00
C LEU A 13 31.44 6.53 3.84
N PRO A 14 30.67 7.57 4.19
CA PRO A 14 29.33 7.33 4.72
C PRO A 14 28.54 6.69 3.59
N ALA A 15 28.22 5.41 3.72
CA ALA A 15 27.13 4.85 2.95
C ALA A 15 25.88 5.61 3.39
N THR A 16 25.50 6.63 2.63
CA THR A 16 24.16 7.21 2.71
C THR A 16 23.20 6.15 2.21
N ALA A 17 22.85 5.20 3.07
CA ALA A 17 21.58 4.52 2.95
C ALA A 17 20.54 5.62 3.00
N PHE A 18 19.99 6.00 1.85
CA PHE A 18 18.78 6.81 1.81
C PHE A 18 17.74 6.00 2.57
N ALA A 19 17.42 6.40 3.79
CA ALA A 19 16.25 5.86 4.46
C ALA A 19 15.07 6.24 3.58
N GLU A 20 14.37 5.23 3.06
CA GLU A 20 13.12 5.41 2.33
C GLU A 20 12.20 6.27 3.20
N THR A 21 11.63 7.34 2.63
CA THR A 21 10.71 8.19 3.37
C THR A 21 9.43 7.42 3.69
N GLN A 22 8.71 7.82 4.73
CA GLN A 22 7.41 7.20 5.05
C GLN A 22 6.43 7.24 3.87
N LEU A 23 6.52 8.29 3.04
CA LEU A 23 5.72 8.43 1.83
C LEU A 23 6.09 7.41 0.75
N GLU A 24 7.38 7.29 0.42
CA GLU A 24 7.86 6.30 -0.55
C GLU A 24 7.53 4.87 -0.09
N ARG A 25 7.67 4.62 1.21
CA ARG A 25 7.35 3.34 1.82
C ARG A 25 5.86 3.05 1.76
N LEU A 26 5.01 4.02 2.09
CA LEU A 26 3.55 3.89 1.97
C LEU A 26 3.12 3.63 0.53
N GLU A 27 3.67 4.36 -0.44
CA GLU A 27 3.42 4.17 -1.87
C GLU A 27 3.72 2.73 -2.27
N SER A 28 4.97 2.28 -2.07
CA SER A 28 5.43 0.93 -2.38
C SER A 28 4.57 -0.16 -1.70
N ILE A 29 4.26 0.00 -0.42
CA ILE A 29 3.42 -0.94 0.34
C ILE A 29 2.01 -0.99 -0.24
N SER A 30 1.40 0.16 -0.52
CA SER A 30 0.02 0.23 -1.00
C SER A 30 -0.13 -0.35 -2.40
N GLU A 31 0.82 -0.13 -3.31
CA GLU A 31 0.83 -0.71 -4.65
C GLU A 31 0.92 -2.25 -4.58
N ARG A 32 1.83 -2.76 -3.74
CA ARG A 32 1.99 -4.20 -3.49
C ARG A 32 0.75 -4.80 -2.82
N LEU A 33 0.15 -4.09 -1.88
CA LEU A 33 -1.05 -4.52 -1.18
C LEU A 33 -2.24 -4.61 -2.14
N ASN A 34 -2.38 -3.64 -3.04
CA ASN A 34 -3.43 -3.60 -4.05
C ASN A 34 -3.29 -4.78 -5.04
N ASP A 35 -2.08 -5.02 -5.56
CA ASP A 35 -1.78 -6.16 -6.44
C ASP A 35 -2.06 -7.51 -5.74
N ALA A 36 -1.63 -7.65 -4.48
CA ALA A 36 -1.88 -8.85 -3.69
C ALA A 36 -3.38 -9.08 -3.45
N MET A 37 -4.14 -8.02 -3.18
CA MET A 37 -5.58 -8.09 -2.96
C MET A 37 -6.32 -8.52 -4.23
N PHE A 38 -6.02 -7.93 -5.39
CA PHE A 38 -6.62 -8.35 -6.65
C PHE A 38 -6.23 -9.77 -7.06
N SER A 39 -4.96 -10.13 -6.85
CA SER A 39 -4.50 -11.51 -7.04
C SER A 39 -5.27 -12.50 -6.17
N ALA A 40 -5.54 -12.15 -4.90
CA ALA A 40 -6.35 -12.97 -4.00
C ALA A 40 -7.79 -13.12 -4.49
N MET A 41 -8.42 -12.05 -4.99
CA MET A 41 -9.78 -12.10 -5.57
C MET A 41 -9.82 -12.99 -6.83
N ILE A 42 -8.82 -12.88 -7.71
CA ILE A 42 -8.70 -13.72 -8.91
C ILE A 42 -8.58 -15.20 -8.53
N ARG A 43 -7.78 -15.53 -7.49
CA ARG A 43 -7.67 -16.90 -6.97
C ARG A 43 -8.99 -17.40 -6.40
N MET A 44 -9.74 -16.56 -5.69
CA MET A 44 -11.06 -16.91 -5.17
C MET A 44 -12.01 -17.30 -6.29
N VAL A 45 -12.13 -16.48 -7.35
CA VAL A 45 -13.01 -16.78 -8.49
C VAL A 45 -12.64 -18.10 -9.16
N ALA A 46 -11.35 -18.38 -9.32
CA ALA A 46 -10.90 -19.66 -9.85
C ALA A 46 -11.26 -20.84 -8.93
N LYS A 47 -11.14 -20.67 -7.60
CA LYS A 47 -11.49 -21.68 -6.59
C LYS A 47 -12.99 -21.99 -6.58
N GLU A 48 -13.83 -20.98 -6.84
CA GLU A 48 -15.29 -21.11 -6.90
C GLU A 48 -15.81 -21.61 -8.26
N GLY A 49 -14.92 -21.87 -9.23
CA GLY A 49 -15.26 -22.40 -10.54
C GLY A 49 -15.69 -21.34 -11.57
N GLY A 50 -15.45 -20.05 -11.28
CA GLY A 50 -15.62 -18.95 -12.24
C GLY A 50 -14.46 -18.83 -13.23
N ASN A 51 -14.55 -17.87 -14.15
CA ASN A 51 -13.51 -17.58 -15.14
C ASN A 51 -12.62 -16.40 -14.67
N PRO A 52 -11.35 -16.62 -14.30
CA PRO A 52 -10.46 -15.56 -13.82
C PRO A 52 -9.86 -14.67 -14.92
N GLU A 53 -9.91 -15.08 -16.19
CA GLU A 53 -9.24 -14.36 -17.28
C GLU A 53 -9.75 -12.92 -17.50
N PRO A 54 -11.07 -12.65 -17.53
CA PRO A 54 -11.57 -11.28 -17.66
C PRO A 54 -11.10 -10.38 -16.51
N LEU A 55 -11.03 -10.92 -15.29
CA LEU A 55 -10.56 -10.19 -14.11
C LEU A 55 -9.09 -9.81 -14.18
N ARG A 56 -8.22 -10.71 -14.69
CA ARG A 56 -6.81 -10.39 -14.92
C ARG A 56 -6.64 -9.26 -15.93
N ALA A 57 -7.45 -9.26 -16.99
CA ALA A 57 -7.39 -8.25 -18.04
C ALA A 57 -7.96 -6.88 -17.60
N ALA A 58 -8.85 -6.88 -16.59
CA ALA A 58 -9.49 -5.68 -16.06
C ALA A 58 -8.83 -5.16 -14.76
N MET A 59 -7.69 -5.73 -14.35
CA MET A 59 -7.01 -5.29 -13.13
C MET A 59 -6.62 -3.81 -13.27
N PRO A 60 -7.05 -2.94 -12.35
CA PRO A 60 -6.76 -1.52 -12.46
C PRO A 60 -5.27 -1.26 -12.24
N ASP A 61 -4.79 -0.17 -12.84
CA ASP A 61 -3.46 0.35 -12.55
C ASP A 61 -3.41 0.78 -11.08
N GLY A 62 -2.51 0.15 -10.33
CA GLY A 62 -2.29 0.43 -8.92
C GLY A 62 -1.35 1.60 -8.66
N THR A 63 -0.69 2.13 -9.71
CA THR A 63 0.36 3.13 -9.53
C THR A 63 -0.15 4.46 -8.99
N TRP A 64 0.70 5.11 -8.20
CA TRP A 64 0.41 6.43 -7.66
C TRP A 64 0.69 7.51 -8.71
N ASP A 65 -0.29 8.36 -8.92
CA ASP A 65 -0.10 9.64 -9.63
C ASP A 65 0.19 10.75 -8.60
N ASP A 66 0.45 11.96 -9.09
CA ASP A 66 0.75 13.11 -8.24
C ASP A 66 -0.38 13.40 -7.22
N ALA A 67 -1.65 13.23 -7.61
CA ALA A 67 -2.79 13.49 -6.73
C ALA A 67 -2.87 12.47 -5.59
N TYR A 68 -2.66 11.19 -5.90
CA TYR A 68 -2.60 10.13 -4.90
C TYR A 68 -1.41 10.33 -3.96
N ARG A 69 -0.26 10.73 -4.50
CA ARG A 69 0.95 11.00 -3.72
C ARG A 69 0.78 12.19 -2.79
N ASP A 70 0.14 13.27 -3.24
CA ASP A 70 -0.21 14.43 -2.42
C ASP A 70 -1.19 14.05 -1.29
N ALA A 71 -2.21 13.25 -1.60
CA ALA A 71 -3.15 12.74 -0.60
C ALA A 71 -2.46 11.86 0.44
N GLY A 72 -1.58 10.95 0.02
CA GLY A 72 -0.78 10.11 0.91
C GLY A 72 0.13 10.92 1.81
N ALA A 73 0.79 11.95 1.28
CA ALA A 73 1.62 12.87 2.07
C ALA A 73 0.79 13.62 3.12
N CYS A 74 -0.38 14.14 2.74
CA CYS A 74 -1.30 14.80 3.65
C CYS A 74 -1.74 13.87 4.80
N ILE A 75 -2.09 12.62 4.50
CA ILE A 75 -2.52 11.65 5.52
C ILE A 75 -1.40 11.35 6.51
N LEU A 76 -0.18 11.09 6.02
CA LEU A 76 0.97 10.81 6.87
C LEU A 76 1.31 11.99 7.80
N ASP A 77 1.19 13.22 7.30
CA ASP A 77 1.36 14.44 8.09
C ASP A 77 0.32 14.52 9.21
N ARG A 78 -0.97 14.34 8.89
CA ARG A 78 -2.06 14.36 9.89
C ARG A 78 -1.94 13.25 10.93
N TYR A 79 -1.53 12.06 10.52
CA TYR A 79 -1.33 10.93 11.43
C TYR A 79 -0.11 11.11 12.33
N THR A 80 0.96 11.71 11.79
CA THR A 80 2.14 12.08 12.57
C THR A 80 1.78 13.12 13.63
N ASP A 81 0.98 14.13 13.26
CA ASP A 81 0.51 15.19 14.17
C ASP A 81 -0.43 14.67 15.26
N ALA A 82 -1.34 13.76 14.90
CA ALA A 82 -2.32 13.18 15.84
C ALA A 82 -1.69 12.14 16.78
N SER A 83 -0.60 11.51 16.36
CA SER A 83 0.11 10.48 17.12
C SER A 83 1.62 10.77 17.15
N SER A 84 2.39 10.10 16.29
CA SER A 84 3.84 10.27 16.18
C SER A 84 4.37 9.62 14.92
N ALA A 85 5.55 10.07 14.46
CA ALA A 85 6.24 9.44 13.35
C ALA A 85 6.52 7.95 13.59
N SER A 86 6.85 7.56 14.82
CA SER A 86 7.09 6.16 15.20
C SER A 86 5.82 5.29 15.16
N ALA A 87 4.65 5.86 15.47
CA ALA A 87 3.39 5.14 15.35
C ALA A 87 3.02 4.92 13.87
N VAL A 88 3.32 5.90 13.02
CA VAL A 88 3.20 5.77 11.56
C VAL A 88 4.16 4.70 11.03
N ASP A 89 5.42 4.65 11.49
CA ASP A 89 6.36 3.59 11.10
C ASP A 89 5.84 2.20 11.49
N THR A 90 5.30 2.05 12.70
CA THR A 90 4.68 0.80 13.16
C THR A 90 3.50 0.39 12.27
N MET A 91 2.63 1.34 11.90
CA MET A 91 1.52 1.08 10.98
C MET A 91 2.05 0.57 9.62
N LEU A 92 3.09 1.19 9.07
CA LEU A 92 3.70 0.76 7.81
C LEU A 92 4.32 -0.65 7.91
N ASP A 93 4.99 -0.96 9.02
CA ASP A 93 5.52 -2.29 9.30
C ASP A 93 4.40 -3.35 9.32
N GLU A 94 3.27 -3.04 9.94
CA GLU A 94 2.11 -3.92 10.01
C GLU A 94 1.48 -4.15 8.63
N MET A 95 1.33 -3.09 7.82
CA MET A 95 0.85 -3.18 6.45
C MET A 95 1.77 -4.08 5.60
N GLU A 96 3.09 -3.87 5.70
CA GLU A 96 4.07 -4.67 4.96
C GLU A 96 4.06 -6.15 5.38
N ALA A 97 3.96 -6.42 6.69
CA ALA A 97 3.86 -7.77 7.22
C ALA A 97 2.55 -8.47 6.85
N PHE A 98 1.50 -7.72 6.51
CA PHE A 98 0.22 -8.27 6.09
C PHE A 98 0.21 -8.76 4.64
N ILE A 99 0.95 -8.11 3.73
CA ILE A 99 1.01 -8.47 2.30
C ILE A 99 1.21 -9.99 2.07
N PRO A 100 2.25 -10.65 2.64
CA PRO A 100 2.45 -12.08 2.40
C PRO A 100 1.32 -12.96 2.93
N ARG A 101 0.50 -12.47 3.88
CA ARG A 101 -0.62 -13.23 4.43
C ARG A 101 -1.82 -13.27 3.46
N LEU A 102 -1.94 -12.34 2.52
CA LEU A 102 -3.01 -12.33 1.52
C LEU A 102 -2.92 -13.51 0.54
N ASP A 103 -1.75 -14.12 0.42
CA ASP A 103 -1.58 -15.34 -0.39
C ASP A 103 -2.15 -16.59 0.26
N GLU A 104 -2.25 -16.60 1.60
CA GLU A 104 -2.68 -17.75 2.38
C GLU A 104 -4.12 -17.60 2.90
N ILE A 105 -4.60 -16.37 3.00
CA ILE A 105 -5.92 -16.07 3.54
C ILE A 105 -7.01 -16.39 2.53
N ASP A 106 -8.03 -17.12 2.99
CA ASP A 106 -9.30 -17.19 2.31
C ASP A 106 -10.04 -15.87 2.53
N LEU A 107 -10.10 -15.04 1.49
CA LEU A 107 -10.81 -13.76 1.53
C LEU A 107 -12.29 -13.92 1.93
N ALA A 108 -12.93 -15.06 1.65
CA ALA A 108 -14.31 -15.32 2.09
C ALA A 108 -14.42 -15.55 3.62
N ALA A 109 -13.30 -15.86 4.28
CA ALA A 109 -13.19 -16.00 5.72
C ALA A 109 -12.59 -14.75 6.40
N MET A 110 -12.15 -13.74 5.63
CA MET A 110 -11.85 -12.42 6.18
C MET A 110 -13.15 -11.79 6.66
N GLY A 111 -13.29 -11.63 7.98
CA GLY A 111 -14.33 -10.82 8.59
C GLY A 111 -14.00 -9.33 8.41
N GLU A 112 -14.02 -8.57 9.50
CA GLU A 112 -13.49 -7.21 9.49
C GLU A 112 -11.99 -7.27 9.16
N GLY A 113 -11.58 -6.58 8.09
CA GLY A 113 -10.19 -6.51 7.67
C GLY A 113 -9.29 -5.86 8.74
N PRO A 114 -7.96 -6.03 8.65
CA PRO A 114 -7.06 -5.33 9.54
C PRO A 114 -7.27 -3.81 9.42
N SER A 115 -7.53 -3.16 10.56
CA SER A 115 -7.52 -1.71 10.65
C SER A 115 -6.07 -1.26 10.76
N PHE A 116 -5.51 -0.74 9.67
CA PHE A 116 -4.18 -0.16 9.65
C PHE A 116 -4.27 1.30 10.08
N LEU A 117 -4.29 1.52 11.39
CA LEU A 117 -4.25 2.86 11.97
C LEU A 117 -3.07 2.97 12.93
N PRO A 118 -2.35 4.11 12.94
CA PRO A 118 -1.33 4.36 13.94
C PRO A 118 -1.94 4.35 15.34
N GLU A 119 -1.16 3.93 16.33
CA GLU A 119 -1.58 3.98 17.73
C GLU A 119 -2.08 5.38 18.10
N GLY A 120 -3.26 5.48 18.72
CA GLY A 120 -3.87 6.75 19.13
C GLY A 120 -4.70 7.46 18.05
N VAL A 121 -4.69 6.98 16.80
CA VAL A 121 -5.61 7.43 15.75
C VAL A 121 -6.91 6.63 15.83
N SER A 122 -8.05 7.31 15.93
CA SER A 122 -9.37 6.67 15.86
C SER A 122 -9.84 6.50 14.42
N GLU A 123 -10.76 5.56 14.20
CA GLU A 123 -11.40 5.34 12.90
C GLU A 123 -12.15 6.59 12.40
N ASP A 124 -12.94 7.24 13.26
CA ASP A 124 -13.64 8.48 12.92
C ASP A 124 -12.69 9.60 12.45
N TYR A 125 -11.51 9.70 13.08
CA TYR A 125 -10.48 10.64 12.68
C TYR A 125 -9.86 10.24 11.34
N SER A 126 -9.55 8.96 11.14
CA SER A 126 -9.05 8.44 9.87
C SER A 126 -10.01 8.74 8.72
N MET A 127 -11.31 8.50 8.90
CA MET A 127 -12.33 8.81 7.90
C MET A 127 -12.36 10.30 7.55
N THR A 128 -12.27 11.16 8.57
CA THR A 128 -12.21 12.62 8.38
C THR A 128 -10.97 13.02 7.60
N VAL A 129 -9.80 12.50 7.98
CA VAL A 129 -8.51 12.77 7.32
C VAL A 129 -8.52 12.28 5.86
N ASN A 130 -9.06 11.08 5.60
CA ASN A 130 -9.16 10.54 4.23
C ASN A 130 -10.03 11.43 3.32
N SER A 131 -11.11 12.01 3.88
CA SER A 131 -11.94 12.96 3.15
C SER A 131 -11.25 14.31 2.97
N GLU A 132 -10.63 14.87 4.01
CA GLU A 132 -9.95 16.17 3.95
C GLU A 132 -8.72 16.16 3.03
N CYS A 133 -7.99 15.05 3.00
CA CYS A 133 -6.84 14.85 2.12
C CYS A 133 -7.22 14.40 0.70
N GLY A 134 -8.53 14.28 0.39
CA GLY A 134 -9.02 13.96 -0.96
C GLY A 134 -8.89 12.49 -1.37
N LEU A 135 -8.36 11.62 -0.51
CA LEU A 135 -8.18 10.20 -0.81
C LEU A 135 -9.52 9.50 -1.10
N THR A 136 -10.60 9.88 -0.40
CA THR A 136 -11.94 9.32 -0.66
C THR A 136 -12.40 9.61 -2.09
N ASP A 137 -12.22 10.84 -2.57
CA ASP A 137 -12.64 11.23 -3.92
C ASP A 137 -11.80 10.53 -4.98
N ILE A 138 -10.48 10.47 -4.78
CA ILE A 138 -9.56 9.73 -5.66
C ILE A 138 -9.93 8.25 -5.75
N MET A 139 -10.24 7.62 -4.62
CA MET A 139 -10.68 6.21 -4.61
C MET A 139 -12.00 6.02 -5.35
N MET A 140 -12.97 6.94 -5.19
CA MET A 140 -14.25 6.88 -5.91
C MET A 140 -14.08 7.04 -7.42
N GLU A 141 -13.23 7.97 -7.85
CA GLU A 141 -12.92 8.21 -9.26
C GLU A 141 -12.25 6.98 -9.88
N ARG A 142 -11.15 6.50 -9.29
CA ARG A 142 -10.43 5.30 -9.76
C ARG A 142 -11.34 4.06 -9.80
N MET A 143 -12.21 3.89 -8.81
CA MET A 143 -13.17 2.78 -8.79
C MET A 143 -14.17 2.88 -9.94
N SER A 144 -14.72 4.08 -10.19
CA SER A 144 -15.62 4.34 -11.31
C SER A 144 -14.95 4.07 -12.67
N GLU A 145 -13.67 4.40 -12.80
CA GLU A 145 -12.91 4.23 -14.05
C GLU A 145 -12.44 2.78 -14.28
N SER A 146 -12.14 2.04 -13.21
CA SER A 146 -11.51 0.71 -13.31
C SER A 146 -12.33 -0.33 -14.08
N GLY A 147 -13.67 -0.25 -14.05
CA GLY A 147 -14.55 -1.31 -14.58
C GLY A 147 -14.37 -2.68 -13.90
N PHE A 148 -13.50 -2.77 -12.87
CA PHE A 148 -13.09 -4.00 -12.24
C PHE A 148 -14.25 -4.67 -11.50
N MET A 149 -15.05 -3.88 -10.77
CA MET A 149 -16.25 -4.37 -10.09
C MET A 149 -17.29 -4.97 -11.05
N ALA A 150 -17.50 -4.33 -12.21
CA ALA A 150 -18.43 -4.84 -13.22
C ALA A 150 -17.93 -6.19 -13.78
N THR A 151 -16.62 -6.30 -14.02
CA THR A 151 -15.97 -7.52 -14.52
C THR A 151 -16.00 -8.64 -13.48
N MET A 152 -15.84 -8.32 -12.20
CA MET A 152 -15.97 -9.28 -11.10
C MET A 152 -17.35 -9.91 -11.04
N MET A 153 -18.41 -9.09 -11.10
CA MET A 153 -19.79 -9.60 -11.11
C MET A 153 -20.06 -10.52 -12.30
N GLN A 154 -19.54 -10.19 -13.49
CA GLN A 154 -19.61 -11.09 -14.66
C GLN A 154 -18.88 -12.40 -14.42
N SER A 155 -17.65 -12.33 -13.90
CA SER A 155 -16.76 -13.48 -13.71
C SER A 155 -17.29 -14.48 -12.69
N MET A 156 -18.02 -14.01 -11.67
CA MET A 156 -18.73 -14.86 -10.70
C MET A 156 -20.02 -15.47 -11.27
N SER A 157 -20.63 -14.83 -12.27
CA SER A 157 -21.88 -15.30 -12.90
C SER A 157 -21.67 -16.46 -13.89
N GLY A 158 -20.41 -16.83 -14.17
CA GLY A 158 -20.06 -17.87 -15.13
C GLY A 158 -20.44 -17.55 -16.57
N LYS A 159 -20.63 -16.27 -16.92
CA LYS A 159 -21.00 -15.79 -18.26
C LYS A 159 -19.92 -14.88 -18.82
#